data_AF-A0A2E5SF25-F1
#
_entry.id   AF-A0A2E5SF25-F1
#
_cell.length_a   1.000
_cell.length_b   1.000
_cell.length_c   1.000
_cell.angle_alpha   90.00
_cell.angle_beta   90.00
_cell.angle_gamma   90.00
#
_symmetry.space_group_name_H-M   'P 1'
#
loop_
_entity.id
_entity.type
_entity.pdbx_description
1 polymer ?
#
loop_
_entity_poly.entity_id
_entity_poly.type
_entity_poly.pdbx_seq_one_letter_code
_entity_poly.pdbx_strand_id
1 'polypeptide(L)'
;MYSLVKQTSYIIILSVLLALGRYSLLDDYNIFESKKSSLDNSENIELNQILDDMSSPESIDISMAKSIYDQDIGIFIDARESIDFAEGHIEGSLNLPYSSESDYSKEFLDSLLYADKIIITYCSGEGCSLSEDLSYDLYENYNLYSVFYFEEGYPDWEKLNYPIKKGYNNETFDIEGETFFTFIDYIIILSICFIICFYFTHNYKYLIPIISRLILGFIFIYFSWDKILSPDSFAKLIVNYDMLPISLIKIGALILPWLEFIIGVCLILGVVLDTSATISISLLLLFILMISQALLRGKSIDCGCLLSDINDLSASNKRMHMIQRIIQDICFIAYAIIVKYRAIFRRVND
;
A
#
# COMPACT_ATOMS: atom_id res chain seq x y z
N MET A 1 31.72 -20.34 6.48
CA MET A 1 30.51 -20.06 7.30
C MET A 1 30.75 -18.95 8.32
N TYR A 2 31.77 -19.04 9.19
CA TYR A 2 32.05 -18.00 10.21
C TYR A 2 32.25 -16.57 9.65
N SER A 3 33.03 -16.41 8.58
CA SER A 3 33.23 -15.11 7.92
C SER A 3 31.92 -14.52 7.35
N LEU A 4 31.03 -15.37 6.83
CA LEU A 4 29.74 -14.97 6.26
C LEU A 4 28.82 -14.41 7.36
N VAL A 5 28.65 -15.14 8.48
CA VAL A 5 27.81 -14.71 9.61
C VAL A 5 28.30 -13.39 10.19
N LYS A 6 29.62 -13.22 10.31
CA LYS A 6 30.22 -11.98 10.78
C LYS A 6 29.91 -10.80 9.85
N GLN A 7 30.07 -10.98 8.54
CA GLN A 7 29.73 -9.94 7.55
C GLN A 7 28.24 -9.61 7.55
N THR A 8 27.36 -10.61 7.64
CA THR A 8 25.91 -10.41 7.78
C THR A 8 25.59 -9.56 9.01
N SER A 9 26.19 -9.87 10.16
CA SER A 9 25.96 -9.09 11.38
C SER A 9 26.38 -7.62 11.24
N TYR A 10 27.50 -7.33 10.56
CA TYR A 10 27.93 -5.96 10.33
C TYR A 10 26.97 -5.17 9.45
N ILE A 11 26.47 -5.77 8.38
CA ILE A 11 25.48 -5.12 7.50
C ILE A 11 24.22 -4.80 8.30
N ILE A 12 23.68 -5.78 9.03
CA ILE A 12 22.44 -5.59 9.82
C ILE A 12 22.64 -4.52 10.89
N ILE A 13 23.75 -4.56 11.64
CA ILE A 13 24.05 -3.55 12.66
C ILE A 13 24.14 -2.16 12.03
N LEU A 14 24.81 -2.03 10.88
CA LEU A 14 24.92 -0.75 10.19
C LEU A 14 23.55 -0.24 9.70
N SER A 15 22.70 -1.11 9.15
CA SER A 15 21.33 -0.75 8.76
C SER A 15 20.52 -0.22 9.94
N VAL A 16 20.61 -0.90 11.10
CA VAL A 16 19.92 -0.48 12.33
C VAL A 16 20.45 0.87 12.82
N LEU A 17 21.76 1.10 12.81
CA LEU A 17 22.34 2.37 13.24
C LEU A 17 21.90 3.54 12.34
N LEU A 18 21.87 3.35 11.02
CA LEU A 18 21.39 4.38 10.10
C LEU A 18 19.88 4.63 10.25
N ALA A 19 19.09 3.57 10.44
CA ALA A 19 17.67 3.65 10.74
C ALA A 19 17.39 4.47 12.01
N LEU A 20 18.09 4.17 13.11
CA LEU A 20 17.97 4.91 14.37
C LEU A 20 18.48 6.35 14.25
N GLY A 21 19.57 6.57 13.50
CA GLY A 21 20.10 7.90 13.23
C GLY A 21 19.10 8.77 12.48
N ARG A 22 18.46 8.24 11.42
CA ARG A 22 17.38 8.91 10.70
C ARG A 22 16.21 9.22 11.65
N TYR A 23 15.73 8.20 12.36
CA TYR A 23 14.60 8.32 13.28
C TYR A 23 14.82 9.43 14.31
N SER A 24 16.00 9.48 14.93
CA SER A 24 16.35 10.50 15.93
C SER A 24 16.50 11.92 15.36
N LEU A 25 16.77 12.06 14.05
CA LEU A 25 17.02 13.36 13.42
C LEU A 25 15.75 14.00 12.84
N LEU A 26 14.84 13.20 12.30
CA LEU A 26 13.66 13.69 11.57
C LEU A 26 12.37 13.67 12.40
N ASP A 27 12.28 12.84 13.45
CA ASP A 27 11.13 12.71 14.36
C ASP A 27 9.76 12.71 13.64
N ASP A 28 9.73 12.13 12.44
CA ASP A 28 8.62 12.14 11.49
C ASP A 28 7.89 10.79 11.43
N TYR A 29 8.35 9.81 12.20
CA TYR A 29 7.89 8.42 12.16
C TYR A 29 7.55 7.94 13.57
N ASN A 30 6.42 7.28 13.78
CA ASN A 30 6.02 6.80 15.11
C ASN A 30 6.15 5.27 15.24
N ILE A 31 7.23 4.80 15.88
CA ILE A 31 7.51 3.36 16.09
C ILE A 31 6.55 2.74 17.12
N PHE A 32 6.34 3.45 18.23
CA PHE A 32 5.39 3.05 19.25
C PHE A 32 4.07 3.75 18.93
N GLU A 33 3.04 2.97 18.65
CA GLU A 33 1.69 3.47 18.86
C GLU A 33 1.60 3.93 20.31
N SER A 34 1.47 5.24 20.53
CA SER A 34 0.79 5.67 21.74
C SER A 34 -0.58 5.03 21.64
N LYS A 35 -0.88 4.15 22.59
CA LYS A 35 -2.25 3.79 22.93
C LYS A 35 -2.97 5.06 23.40
N LYS A 36 -3.22 6.00 22.49
CA LYS A 36 -4.14 7.12 22.70
C LYS A 36 -5.56 6.57 22.45
N SER A 37 -5.86 5.54 23.23
CA SER A 37 -7.15 4.84 23.36
C SER A 37 -7.33 4.34 24.80
N SER A 38 -6.72 5.04 25.76
CA SER A 38 -6.87 4.70 27.20
C SER A 38 -7.17 5.89 28.11
N LEU A 39 -7.30 7.09 27.55
CA LEU A 39 -7.87 8.27 28.25
C LEU A 39 -9.25 8.66 27.72
N ASP A 40 -9.80 7.87 26.79
CA ASP A 40 -11.07 8.13 26.11
C ASP A 40 -12.08 6.98 26.31
N ASN A 41 -11.83 6.14 27.31
CA ASN A 41 -12.64 4.96 27.62
C ASN A 41 -13.98 5.30 28.26
N SER A 42 -14.28 6.56 28.61
CA SER A 42 -15.62 6.93 29.08
C SER A 42 -16.55 7.31 27.94
N GLU A 43 -16.06 8.02 26.91
CA GLU A 43 -16.88 8.45 25.77
C GLU A 43 -17.05 7.33 24.73
N ASN A 44 -16.01 6.54 24.47
CA ASN A 44 -16.09 5.42 23.51
C ASN A 44 -16.90 4.22 24.00
N ILE A 45 -17.07 4.06 25.33
CA ILE A 45 -17.94 3.00 25.87
C ILE A 45 -19.41 3.40 25.72
N GLU A 46 -19.75 4.69 25.89
CA GLU A 46 -21.09 5.19 25.60
C GLU A 46 -21.41 5.09 24.11
N LEU A 47 -20.49 5.48 23.22
CA LEU A 47 -20.73 5.41 21.78
C LEU A 47 -20.89 3.97 21.27
N ASN A 48 -20.05 3.02 21.71
CA ASN A 48 -20.18 1.62 21.30
C ASN A 48 -21.41 0.93 21.91
N GLN A 49 -21.83 1.30 23.12
CA GLN A 49 -23.08 0.80 23.70
C GLN A 49 -24.31 1.40 23.01
N ILE A 50 -24.22 2.64 22.52
CA ILE A 50 -25.26 3.26 21.70
C ILE A 50 -25.33 2.55 20.34
N LEU A 51 -24.17 2.25 19.72
CA LEU A 51 -24.07 1.58 18.42
C LEU A 51 -24.56 0.12 18.43
N ASP A 52 -24.38 -0.63 19.53
CA ASP A 52 -24.82 -2.03 19.65
C ASP A 52 -26.33 -2.19 19.94
N ASP A 53 -27.05 -1.12 20.29
CA ASP A 53 -28.49 -1.15 20.63
C ASP A 53 -29.40 -0.56 19.53
N MET A 54 -28.83 -0.22 18.36
CA MET A 54 -29.57 0.41 17.26
C MET A 54 -30.35 -0.62 16.44
N SER A 55 -31.68 -0.46 16.39
CA SER A 55 -32.57 -1.34 15.60
C SER A 55 -32.75 -0.90 14.14
N SER A 56 -32.27 0.29 13.77
CA SER A 56 -32.41 0.90 12.44
C SER A 56 -31.40 2.05 12.25
N PRO A 57 -31.11 2.48 11.00
CA PRO A 57 -30.32 3.67 10.74
C PRO A 57 -30.95 4.92 11.39
N GLU A 58 -30.12 5.80 11.94
CA GLU A 58 -30.53 7.06 12.54
C GLU A 58 -29.87 8.27 11.88
N SER A 59 -30.54 9.42 11.96
CA SER A 59 -29.96 10.69 11.50
C SER A 59 -28.91 11.20 12.49
N ILE A 60 -27.84 11.77 11.96
CA ILE A 60 -26.84 12.50 12.73
C ILE A 60 -26.80 13.96 12.31
N ASP A 61 -26.53 14.85 13.27
CA ASP A 61 -26.37 16.27 12.99
C ASP A 61 -24.97 16.59 12.44
N ILE A 62 -24.83 17.80 11.90
CA ILE A 62 -23.56 18.29 11.34
C ILE A 62 -22.39 18.29 12.34
N SER A 63 -22.66 18.41 13.64
CA SER A 63 -21.62 18.43 14.67
C SER A 63 -21.04 17.04 14.90
N MET A 64 -21.91 16.02 14.93
CA MET A 64 -21.54 14.61 15.04
C MET A 64 -20.86 14.13 13.76
N ALA A 65 -21.41 14.47 12.58
CA ALA A 65 -20.79 14.16 11.29
C ALA A 65 -19.36 14.72 11.22
N LYS A 66 -19.16 15.99 11.61
CA LYS A 66 -17.82 16.59 11.63
C LYS A 66 -16.88 15.92 12.63
N SER A 67 -17.38 15.53 13.80
CA SER A 67 -16.60 14.82 14.81
C SER A 67 -16.11 13.46 14.30
N ILE A 68 -16.99 12.69 13.66
CA ILE A 68 -16.66 11.39 13.06
C ILE A 68 -15.62 11.55 11.94
N TYR A 69 -15.78 12.60 11.12
CA TYR A 69 -14.82 12.94 10.07
C TYR A 69 -13.43 13.27 10.61
N ASP A 70 -13.34 14.16 11.61
CA ASP A 70 -12.07 14.63 12.17
C ASP A 70 -11.28 13.53 12.89
N GLN A 71 -11.99 12.53 13.40
CA GLN A 71 -11.42 11.39 14.09
C GLN A 71 -11.06 10.23 13.14
N ASP A 72 -11.41 10.32 11.85
CA ASP A 72 -11.21 9.27 10.83
C ASP A 72 -11.82 7.90 11.24
N ILE A 73 -12.94 7.93 11.97
CA ILE A 73 -13.63 6.73 12.46
C ILE A 73 -14.85 6.32 11.61
N GLY A 74 -15.18 7.11 10.58
CA GLY A 74 -16.30 6.84 9.69
C GLY A 74 -15.97 6.94 8.20
N ILE A 75 -16.82 6.32 7.38
CA ILE A 75 -16.78 6.34 5.93
C ILE A 75 -17.99 7.16 5.45
N PHE A 76 -17.72 8.21 4.68
CA PHE A 76 -18.77 9.06 4.12
C PHE A 76 -19.15 8.58 2.72
N ILE A 77 -20.46 8.39 2.47
CA ILE A 77 -21.00 7.90 1.20
C ILE A 77 -22.00 8.93 0.66
N ASP A 78 -21.69 9.48 -0.51
CA ASP A 78 -22.51 10.41 -1.26
C ASP A 78 -23.53 9.63 -2.11
N ALA A 79 -24.80 9.73 -1.75
CA ALA A 79 -25.91 9.07 -2.44
C ALA A 79 -26.35 9.78 -3.73
N ARG A 80 -25.77 10.96 -4.03
CA ARG A 80 -26.16 11.76 -5.21
C ARG A 80 -25.64 11.16 -6.50
N GLU A 81 -26.16 11.70 -7.60
CA GLU A 81 -25.64 11.41 -8.92
C GLU A 81 -24.16 11.77 -9.03
N SER A 82 -23.52 10.97 -9.85
CA SER A 82 -22.10 11.04 -10.16
C SER A 82 -21.64 12.43 -10.64
N ILE A 83 -22.52 13.14 -11.36
CA ILE A 83 -22.24 14.51 -11.82
C ILE A 83 -22.20 15.53 -10.68
N ASP A 84 -23.10 15.41 -9.70
CA ASP A 84 -23.18 16.32 -8.55
C ASP A 84 -21.99 16.12 -7.61
N PHE A 85 -21.57 14.87 -7.42
CA PHE A 85 -20.36 14.53 -6.70
C PHE A 85 -19.12 15.20 -7.32
N ALA A 86 -19.03 15.20 -8.65
CA ALA A 86 -17.92 15.82 -9.37
C ALA A 86 -17.92 17.36 -9.26
N GLU A 87 -19.06 18.01 -9.09
CA GLU A 87 -19.13 19.45 -8.88
C GLU A 87 -18.64 19.86 -7.47
N GLY A 88 -18.82 18.96 -6.50
CA GLY A 88 -18.26 19.09 -5.15
C GLY A 88 -18.82 18.04 -4.19
N HIS A 89 -17.96 17.49 -3.33
CA HIS A 89 -18.31 16.49 -2.32
C HIS A 89 -17.45 16.64 -1.05
N ILE A 90 -17.83 15.95 0.02
CA ILE A 90 -17.05 15.90 1.27
C ILE A 90 -15.69 15.25 0.98
N GLU A 91 -14.57 15.88 1.34
CA GLU A 91 -13.25 15.36 0.97
C GLU A 91 -12.99 13.97 1.57
N GLY A 92 -12.75 12.97 0.72
CA GLY A 92 -12.55 11.58 1.14
C GLY A 92 -13.82 10.73 1.18
N SER A 93 -14.97 11.29 0.80
CA SER A 93 -16.20 10.52 0.63
C SER A 93 -16.23 9.74 -0.68
N LEU A 94 -17.19 8.83 -0.77
CA LEU A 94 -17.43 7.99 -1.94
C LEU A 94 -18.64 8.46 -2.69
N ASN A 95 -18.71 8.15 -3.98
CA ASN A 95 -19.97 8.25 -4.69
C ASN A 95 -20.62 6.87 -4.82
N LEU A 96 -21.82 6.75 -4.27
CA LEU A 96 -22.69 5.58 -4.43
C LEU A 96 -24.09 6.07 -4.81
N PRO A 97 -24.32 6.46 -6.08
CA PRO A 97 -25.62 6.94 -6.52
C PRO A 97 -26.72 5.94 -6.16
N TYR A 98 -27.75 6.41 -5.45
CA TYR A 98 -28.84 5.57 -5.00
C TYR A 98 -30.08 5.73 -5.87
N SER A 99 -30.65 4.59 -6.24
CA SER A 99 -31.95 4.46 -6.88
C SER A 99 -32.58 3.15 -6.40
N SER A 100 -33.90 3.03 -6.47
CA SER A 100 -34.62 1.80 -6.07
C SER A 100 -34.26 0.55 -6.89
N GLU A 101 -33.50 0.71 -7.98
CA GLU A 101 -33.03 -0.38 -8.84
C GLU A 101 -31.51 -0.55 -8.82
N SER A 102 -30.81 0.18 -7.93
CA SER A 102 -29.35 0.10 -7.82
C SER A 102 -28.92 -1.26 -7.28
N ASP A 103 -28.05 -1.96 -8.02
CA ASP A 103 -27.43 -3.21 -7.61
C ASP A 103 -25.94 -2.96 -7.36
N TYR A 104 -25.48 -3.24 -6.14
CA TYR A 104 -24.12 -2.99 -5.72
C TYR A 104 -23.31 -4.29 -5.74
N SER A 105 -22.07 -4.22 -6.21
CA SER A 105 -21.25 -5.42 -6.28
C SER A 105 -21.02 -5.97 -4.88
N LYS A 106 -21.15 -7.30 -4.73
CA LYS A 106 -20.92 -7.98 -3.45
C LYS A 106 -19.55 -7.67 -2.88
N GLU A 107 -18.54 -7.52 -3.72
CA GLU A 107 -17.17 -7.18 -3.32
C GLU A 107 -17.10 -5.79 -2.66
N PHE A 108 -17.83 -4.81 -3.19
CA PHE A 108 -17.92 -3.47 -2.62
C PHE A 108 -18.62 -3.48 -1.25
N LEU A 109 -19.72 -4.21 -1.13
CA LEU A 109 -20.49 -4.32 0.12
C LEU A 109 -19.72 -5.06 1.21
N ASP A 110 -19.05 -6.16 0.82
CA ASP A 110 -18.13 -6.89 1.69
C ASP A 110 -17.02 -5.95 2.19
N SER A 111 -16.50 -5.08 1.31
CA SER A 111 -15.48 -4.09 1.70
C SER A 111 -15.96 -3.12 2.79
N LEU A 112 -17.18 -2.59 2.67
CA LEU A 112 -17.79 -1.73 3.69
C LEU A 112 -17.99 -2.48 5.01
N LEU A 113 -18.40 -3.75 4.95
CA LEU A 113 -18.62 -4.59 6.13
C LEU A 113 -17.32 -4.90 6.90
N TYR A 114 -16.22 -5.14 6.18
CA TYR A 114 -14.92 -5.46 6.80
C TYR A 114 -14.13 -4.22 7.24
N ALA A 115 -14.59 -3.01 6.92
CA ALA A 115 -13.88 -1.78 7.28
C ALA A 115 -13.89 -1.48 8.78
N ASP A 116 -14.81 -2.09 9.56
CA ASP A 116 -14.98 -1.86 11.01
C ASP A 116 -15.08 -0.35 11.34
N LYS A 117 -15.78 0.40 10.47
CA LYS A 117 -15.99 1.85 10.57
C LYS A 117 -17.48 2.18 10.49
N ILE A 118 -17.85 3.32 11.07
CA ILE A 118 -19.22 3.86 11.00
C ILE A 118 -19.48 4.33 9.56
N ILE A 119 -20.59 3.92 8.95
CA ILE A 119 -20.99 4.38 7.62
C ILE A 119 -21.92 5.58 7.77
N ILE A 120 -21.60 6.68 7.07
CA ILE A 120 -22.41 7.90 7.04
C ILE A 120 -22.82 8.17 5.60
N THR A 121 -24.09 7.96 5.28
CA THR A 121 -24.65 8.36 3.98
C THR A 121 -25.03 9.84 4.01
N TYR A 122 -24.87 10.56 2.91
CA TYR A 122 -25.31 11.94 2.79
C TYR A 122 -25.74 12.25 1.35
N CYS A 123 -26.52 13.31 1.15
CA CYS A 123 -26.92 13.74 -0.18
C CYS A 123 -26.93 15.27 -0.32
N SER A 124 -27.87 15.82 -1.10
CA SER A 124 -28.03 17.25 -1.35
C SER A 124 -28.66 18.05 -0.19
N GLY A 125 -28.83 17.43 0.98
CA GLY A 125 -29.34 18.09 2.18
C GLY A 125 -30.86 18.10 2.32
N GLU A 126 -31.39 19.13 2.98
CA GLU A 126 -32.79 19.23 3.40
C GLU A 126 -33.78 18.97 2.24
N GLY A 127 -34.64 17.95 2.41
CA GLY A 127 -35.64 17.55 1.41
C GLY A 127 -35.20 16.50 0.39
N CYS A 128 -33.98 15.95 0.53
CA CYS A 128 -33.49 14.81 -0.25
C CYS A 128 -33.52 13.53 0.61
N SER A 129 -34.24 12.50 0.16
CA SER A 129 -34.35 11.21 0.87
C SER A 129 -33.22 10.22 0.53
N LEU A 130 -32.37 10.52 -0.45
CA LEU A 130 -31.41 9.55 -0.99
C LEU A 130 -30.44 9.00 0.06
N SER A 131 -30.00 9.84 1.01
CA SER A 131 -29.12 9.39 2.09
C SER A 131 -29.84 8.46 3.08
N GLU A 132 -31.08 8.79 3.43
CA GLU A 132 -31.94 7.96 4.27
C GLU A 132 -32.24 6.63 3.57
N ASP A 133 -32.76 6.66 2.33
CA ASP A 133 -33.12 5.46 1.58
C ASP A 133 -31.92 4.53 1.38
N LEU A 134 -30.75 5.09 1.04
CA LEU A 134 -29.51 4.31 0.94
C LEU A 134 -29.10 3.71 2.28
N SER A 135 -29.28 4.42 3.40
CA SER A 135 -28.93 3.91 4.73
C SER A 135 -29.77 2.69 5.12
N TYR A 136 -31.07 2.71 4.81
CA TYR A 136 -31.96 1.58 5.04
C TYR A 136 -31.66 0.41 4.11
N ASP A 137 -31.33 0.68 2.84
CA ASP A 137 -30.95 -0.37 1.90
C ASP A 137 -29.66 -1.11 2.33
N LEU A 138 -28.65 -0.35 2.75
CA LEU A 138 -27.40 -0.90 3.34
C LEU A 138 -27.67 -1.74 4.58
N TYR A 139 -28.59 -1.30 5.44
CA TYR A 139 -28.95 -2.00 6.66
C TYR A 139 -29.75 -3.28 6.42
N GLU A 140 -30.88 -3.18 5.70
CA GLU A 140 -31.84 -4.27 5.55
C GLU A 140 -31.41 -5.31 4.50
N ASN A 141 -30.92 -4.86 3.34
CA ASN A 141 -30.63 -5.74 2.21
C ASN A 141 -29.19 -6.25 2.22
N TYR A 142 -28.27 -5.50 2.83
CA TYR A 142 -26.84 -5.81 2.83
C TYR A 142 -26.24 -6.13 4.21
N ASN A 143 -27.04 -6.11 5.28
CA ASN A 143 -26.64 -6.44 6.66
C ASN A 143 -25.49 -5.57 7.20
N LEU A 144 -25.44 -4.29 6.82
CA LEU A 144 -24.53 -3.30 7.41
C LEU A 144 -25.22 -2.63 8.60
N TYR A 145 -24.83 -2.98 9.82
CA TYR A 145 -25.55 -2.53 11.03
C TYR A 145 -25.09 -1.16 11.56
N SER A 146 -23.87 -0.71 11.25
CA SER A 146 -23.32 0.58 11.71
C SER A 146 -23.51 1.70 10.67
N VAL A 147 -24.76 1.96 10.28
CA VAL A 147 -25.09 2.94 9.23
C VAL A 147 -25.91 4.09 9.81
N PHE A 148 -25.49 5.31 9.53
CA PHE A 148 -26.17 6.56 9.85
C PHE A 148 -26.35 7.38 8.58
N TYR A 149 -27.28 8.32 8.59
CA TYR A 149 -27.44 9.29 7.52
C TYR A 149 -27.33 10.72 8.03
N PHE A 150 -26.60 11.54 7.30
CA PHE A 150 -26.40 12.96 7.59
C PHE A 150 -27.43 13.77 6.78
N GLU A 151 -28.44 14.29 7.48
CA GLU A 151 -29.64 14.89 6.87
C GLU A 151 -29.34 16.25 6.22
N GLU A 152 -28.48 17.08 6.84
CA GLU A 152 -28.14 18.40 6.31
C GLU A 152 -27.26 18.32 5.03
N GLY A 153 -26.57 17.20 4.82
CA GLY A 153 -25.90 16.86 3.57
C GLY A 153 -24.77 17.79 3.13
N TYR A 154 -24.38 17.69 1.85
CA TYR A 154 -23.27 18.43 1.26
C TYR A 154 -23.40 19.97 1.36
N PRO A 155 -24.57 20.60 1.12
CA PRO A 155 -24.65 22.06 1.11
C PRO A 155 -24.30 22.68 2.47
N ASP A 156 -24.71 22.07 3.58
CA ASP A 156 -24.42 22.61 4.91
C ASP A 156 -22.97 22.37 5.33
N TRP A 157 -22.39 21.25 4.89
CA TRP A 157 -20.95 21.02 4.99
C TRP A 157 -20.13 22.10 4.25
N GLU A 158 -20.53 22.45 3.02
CA GLU A 158 -19.88 23.49 2.22
C GLU A 158 -20.06 24.88 2.85
N LYS A 159 -21.27 25.23 3.33
CA LYS A 159 -21.54 26.51 4.02
C LYS A 159 -20.62 26.76 5.22
N LEU A 160 -20.25 25.70 5.94
CA LEU A 160 -19.35 25.78 7.10
C LEU A 160 -17.86 25.79 6.73
N ASN A 161 -17.51 25.76 5.43
CA ASN A 161 -16.14 25.66 4.93
C ASN A 161 -15.39 24.43 5.49
N TYR A 162 -16.09 23.32 5.69
CA TYR A 162 -15.45 22.05 6.01
C TYR A 162 -14.74 21.46 4.78
N PRO A 163 -13.84 20.47 4.96
CA PRO A 163 -13.05 19.92 3.85
C PRO A 163 -13.94 19.37 2.73
N ILE A 164 -13.77 19.92 1.53
CA ILE A 164 -14.48 19.51 0.31
C ILE A 164 -13.48 19.27 -0.81
N LYS A 165 -13.88 18.42 -1.76
CA LYS A 165 -13.13 18.16 -2.98
C LYS A 165 -14.03 18.33 -4.21
N LYS A 166 -13.44 18.75 -5.33
CA LYS A 166 -14.12 18.88 -6.63
C LYS A 166 -13.46 17.98 -7.67
N GLY A 167 -14.26 17.56 -8.64
CA GLY A 167 -13.94 16.53 -9.61
C GLY A 167 -14.12 15.14 -9.03
N TYR A 168 -14.12 14.12 -9.88
CA TYR A 168 -13.75 12.79 -9.41
C TYR A 168 -12.33 12.83 -8.86
N ASN A 169 -11.86 11.76 -8.22
CA ASN A 169 -10.44 11.44 -8.32
C ASN A 169 -10.10 11.17 -9.79
N ASN A 170 -10.08 12.25 -10.59
CA ASN A 170 -9.10 12.46 -11.60
C ASN A 170 -7.87 12.98 -10.81
N GLU A 171 -7.15 12.15 -10.05
CA GLU A 171 -6.03 11.52 -10.75
C GLU A 171 -6.44 11.29 -12.20
N THR A 172 -6.21 12.30 -13.02
CA THR A 172 -5.67 12.01 -14.32
C THR A 172 -4.53 11.02 -14.02
N PHE A 173 -4.85 9.72 -14.02
CA PHE A 173 -4.33 8.89 -15.07
C PHE A 173 -4.53 9.71 -16.34
N ASP A 174 -3.58 10.62 -16.54
CA ASP A 174 -2.90 10.65 -17.78
C ASP A 174 -2.84 9.18 -18.20
N ILE A 175 -3.69 8.81 -19.14
CA ILE A 175 -3.32 7.80 -20.10
C ILE A 175 -2.20 8.44 -20.96
N GLU A 176 -1.18 9.05 -20.33
CA GLU A 176 0.20 8.90 -20.74
C GLU A 176 0.38 7.40 -20.71
N GLY A 177 0.12 6.77 -21.85
CA GLY A 177 -0.13 5.34 -21.95
C GLY A 177 0.74 4.58 -20.97
N GLU A 178 0.12 4.12 -19.88
CA GLU A 178 0.76 3.31 -18.84
C GLU A 178 1.29 2.10 -19.58
N THR A 179 2.57 2.17 -19.94
CA THR A 179 3.22 1.08 -20.61
C THR A 179 3.15 -0.06 -19.62
N PHE A 180 2.58 -1.19 -20.05
CA PHE A 180 2.58 -2.44 -19.27
C PHE A 180 3.96 -2.73 -18.64
N PHE A 181 5.03 -2.24 -19.27
CA PHE A 181 6.39 -2.26 -18.77
C PHE A 181 6.78 -0.93 -18.10
N THR A 182 7.28 -1.04 -16.88
CA THR A 182 7.93 0.05 -16.15
C THR A 182 9.36 0.28 -16.67
N PHE A 183 9.97 1.42 -16.29
CA PHE A 183 11.40 1.68 -16.51
C PHE A 183 12.31 0.52 -16.07
N ILE A 184 11.96 -0.15 -14.96
CA ILE A 184 12.69 -1.30 -14.43
C ILE A 184 12.58 -2.51 -15.34
N ASP A 185 11.41 -2.74 -15.95
CA ASP A 185 11.21 -3.85 -16.89
C ASP A 185 12.08 -3.67 -18.14
N TYR A 186 12.21 -2.45 -18.65
CA TYR A 186 13.12 -2.16 -19.76
C TYR A 186 14.58 -2.45 -19.41
N ILE A 187 15.03 -2.10 -18.19
CA ILE A 187 16.36 -2.45 -17.70
C ILE A 187 16.54 -3.97 -17.65
N ILE A 188 15.56 -4.70 -17.13
CA ILE A 188 15.60 -6.17 -17.04
C ILE A 188 15.69 -6.78 -18.44
N ILE A 189 14.80 -6.40 -19.36
CA ILE A 189 14.77 -6.93 -20.73
C ILE A 189 16.11 -6.67 -21.44
N LEU A 190 16.60 -5.43 -21.42
CA LEU A 190 17.85 -5.05 -22.05
C LEU A 190 19.03 -5.84 -21.48
N SER A 191 19.07 -6.00 -20.15
CA SER A 191 20.14 -6.73 -19.49
C SER A 191 20.13 -8.23 -19.74
N ILE A 192 18.95 -8.86 -19.85
CA ILE A 192 18.81 -10.25 -20.26
C ILE A 192 19.35 -10.43 -21.68
N CYS A 193 19.03 -9.52 -22.61
CA CYS A 193 19.59 -9.55 -23.96
C CYS A 193 21.12 -9.47 -23.96
N PHE A 194 21.71 -8.58 -23.15
CA PHE A 194 23.16 -8.48 -23.02
C PHE A 194 23.78 -9.75 -22.40
N ILE A 195 23.17 -10.31 -21.36
CA ILE A 195 23.65 -11.53 -20.70
C ILE A 195 23.64 -12.71 -21.69
N ILE A 196 22.57 -12.85 -22.48
CA ILE A 196 22.47 -13.89 -23.52
C ILE A 196 23.55 -13.67 -24.58
N CYS A 197 23.75 -12.45 -25.06
CA CYS A 197 24.80 -12.11 -26.03
C CYS A 197 26.21 -12.45 -25.50
N PHE A 198 26.51 -12.08 -24.26
CA PHE A 198 27.79 -12.40 -23.61
C PHE A 198 27.97 -13.88 -23.31
N TYR A 199 26.87 -14.61 -23.10
CA TYR A 199 26.92 -16.05 -22.91
C TYR A 199 27.33 -16.79 -24.19
N PHE A 200 26.80 -16.36 -25.34
CA PHE A 200 27.17 -16.93 -26.65
C PHE A 200 28.56 -16.47 -27.11
N THR A 201 28.97 -15.26 -26.76
CA THR A 201 30.33 -14.78 -27.03
C THR A 201 31.30 -15.27 -25.95
N HIS A 202 31.82 -16.50 -26.12
CA HIS A 202 32.69 -17.21 -25.16
C HIS A 202 33.79 -16.35 -24.50
N ASN A 203 34.32 -15.35 -25.20
CA ASN A 203 35.37 -14.46 -24.70
C ASN A 203 34.92 -13.46 -23.62
N TYR A 204 33.61 -13.17 -23.51
CA TYR A 204 33.04 -12.13 -22.64
C TYR A 204 32.19 -12.67 -21.49
N LYS A 205 32.15 -14.00 -21.27
CA LYS A 205 31.37 -14.63 -20.19
C LYS A 205 31.66 -14.06 -18.79
N TYR A 206 32.89 -13.61 -18.55
CA TYR A 206 33.31 -13.03 -17.28
C TYR A 206 32.62 -11.69 -16.95
N LEU A 207 32.03 -11.00 -17.95
CA LEU A 207 31.27 -9.77 -17.74
C LEU A 207 29.88 -10.02 -17.16
N ILE A 208 29.33 -11.24 -17.31
CA ILE A 208 27.97 -11.57 -16.87
C ILE A 208 27.78 -11.29 -15.37
N PRO A 209 28.61 -11.79 -14.45
CA PRO A 209 28.43 -11.48 -13.02
C PRO A 209 28.67 -10.00 -12.67
N ILE A 210 29.49 -9.30 -13.44
CA ILE A 210 29.78 -7.87 -13.24
C ILE A 210 28.54 -7.04 -13.60
N ILE A 211 27.89 -7.34 -14.72
CA ILE A 211 26.68 -6.64 -15.15
C ILE A 211 25.53 -6.98 -14.19
N SER A 212 25.36 -8.26 -13.84
CA SER A 212 24.30 -8.68 -12.90
C SER A 212 24.42 -8.00 -11.53
N ARG A 213 25.64 -7.85 -10.96
CA ARG A 213 25.79 -7.14 -9.67
C ARG A 213 25.51 -5.64 -9.78
N LEU A 214 25.90 -4.98 -10.88
CA LEU A 214 25.70 -3.54 -11.04
C LEU A 214 24.22 -3.22 -11.19
N ILE A 215 23.50 -4.02 -11.98
CA ILE A 215 22.07 -3.88 -12.18
C ILE A 215 21.31 -4.17 -10.88
N LEU A 216 21.58 -5.33 -10.25
CA LEU A 216 20.95 -5.68 -9.00
C LEU A 216 21.21 -4.61 -7.93
N GLY A 217 22.44 -4.11 -7.84
CA GLY A 217 22.80 -3.08 -6.88
C GLY A 217 22.10 -1.74 -7.13
N PHE A 218 22.01 -1.30 -8.40
CA PHE A 218 21.26 -0.10 -8.78
C PHE A 218 19.78 -0.22 -8.40
N ILE A 219 19.16 -1.37 -8.70
CA ILE A 219 17.73 -1.63 -8.43
C ILE A 219 17.44 -1.60 -6.93
N PHE A 220 18.30 -2.22 -6.10
CA PHE A 220 18.17 -2.17 -4.65
C PHE A 220 18.24 -0.74 -4.11
N ILE A 221 19.20 0.06 -4.60
CA ILE A 221 19.29 1.48 -4.23
C ILE A 221 18.03 2.23 -4.65
N TYR A 222 17.61 2.07 -5.91
CA TYR A 222 16.42 2.72 -6.47
C TYR A 222 15.17 2.45 -5.61
N PHE A 223 14.86 1.18 -5.32
CA PHE A 223 13.68 0.83 -4.52
C PHE A 223 13.79 1.19 -3.05
N SER A 224 15.00 1.32 -2.51
CA SER A 224 15.20 1.69 -1.11
C SER A 224 15.04 3.20 -0.86
N TRP A 225 15.29 4.03 -1.86
CA TRP A 225 15.39 5.48 -1.68
C TRP A 225 14.08 6.11 -1.19
N ASP A 226 12.98 5.84 -1.91
CA ASP A 226 11.67 6.41 -1.55
C ASP A 226 11.18 5.87 -0.20
N LYS A 227 11.48 4.59 0.10
CA LYS A 227 11.14 3.98 1.40
C LYS A 227 11.92 4.59 2.57
N ILE A 228 13.15 5.04 2.34
CA ILE A 228 13.94 5.77 3.36
C ILE A 228 13.35 7.16 3.58
N LEU A 229 12.86 7.82 2.53
CA LEU A 229 12.24 9.14 2.65
C LEU A 229 10.91 9.07 3.40
N SER A 230 10.03 8.12 3.08
CA SER A 230 8.70 7.96 3.69
C SER A 230 8.44 6.56 4.26
N PRO A 231 8.98 6.24 5.46
CA PRO A 231 8.76 4.95 6.11
C PRO A 231 7.28 4.67 6.43
N ASP A 232 6.45 5.69 6.66
CA ASP A 232 4.99 5.53 6.89
C ASP A 232 4.27 4.95 5.68
N SER A 233 4.52 5.49 4.49
CA SER A 233 3.93 4.98 3.25
C SER A 233 4.33 3.53 3.02
N PHE A 234 5.60 3.19 3.28
CA PHE A 234 6.07 1.82 3.18
C PHE A 234 5.45 0.89 4.25
N ALA A 235 5.28 1.37 5.48
CA ALA A 235 4.63 0.60 6.54
C ALA A 235 3.15 0.32 6.21
N LYS A 236 2.40 1.31 5.72
CA LYS A 236 1.01 1.15 5.28
C LYS A 236 0.86 0.10 4.18
N LEU A 237 1.76 0.10 3.20
CA LEU A 237 1.80 -0.93 2.16
C LEU A 237 1.99 -2.34 2.73
N ILE A 238 2.80 -2.48 3.78
CA ILE A 238 3.09 -3.79 4.41
C ILE A 238 1.98 -4.24 5.37
N VAL A 239 1.35 -3.31 6.10
CA VAL A 239 0.22 -3.60 7.01
C VAL A 239 -0.87 -4.38 6.29
N ASN A 240 -1.14 -4.02 5.04
CA ASN A 240 -2.18 -4.65 4.21
C ASN A 240 -1.95 -6.16 3.95
N TYR A 241 -0.74 -6.68 4.20
CA TYR A 241 -0.41 -8.09 4.00
C TYR A 241 -0.80 -9.03 5.15
N ASP A 242 -1.23 -8.53 6.32
CA ASP A 242 -1.70 -9.32 7.47
C ASP A 242 -0.82 -10.54 7.84
N MET A 243 0.51 -10.38 7.80
CA MET A 243 1.45 -11.44 8.19
C MET A 243 2.13 -11.18 9.54
N LEU A 244 2.24 -9.92 9.96
CA LEU A 244 3.01 -9.53 11.14
C LEU A 244 2.23 -8.52 11.99
N PRO A 245 2.47 -8.48 13.32
CA PRO A 245 1.88 -7.46 14.17
C PRO A 245 2.41 -6.06 13.81
N ILE A 246 1.58 -5.03 14.00
CA ILE A 246 1.84 -3.65 13.58
C ILE A 246 3.19 -3.13 14.09
N SER A 247 3.59 -3.44 15.32
CA SER A 247 4.88 -3.02 15.87
C SER A 247 6.08 -3.58 15.10
N LEU A 248 6.00 -4.83 14.63
CA LEU A 248 7.07 -5.43 13.83
C LEU A 248 7.13 -4.81 12.44
N ILE A 249 5.98 -4.45 11.87
CA ILE A 249 5.91 -3.79 10.56
C ILE A 249 6.56 -2.41 10.64
N LYS A 250 6.27 -1.64 11.69
CA LYS A 250 6.86 -0.31 11.86
C LYS A 250 8.38 -0.34 12.02
N ILE A 251 8.87 -1.27 12.85
CA ILE A 251 10.32 -1.49 12.99
C ILE A 251 10.95 -1.97 11.67
N GLY A 252 10.28 -2.88 10.97
CA GLY A 252 10.71 -3.40 9.68
C GLY A 252 10.77 -2.32 8.61
N ALA A 253 9.75 -1.46 8.51
CA ALA A 253 9.69 -0.37 7.56
C ALA A 253 10.81 0.66 7.75
N LEU A 254 11.30 0.82 8.99
CA LEU A 254 12.43 1.69 9.28
C LEU A 254 13.78 1.03 8.92
N ILE A 255 13.99 -0.26 9.25
CA ILE A 255 15.30 -0.92 9.11
C ILE A 255 15.54 -1.48 7.70
N LEU A 256 14.51 -2.06 7.09
CA LEU A 256 14.60 -2.82 5.85
C LEU A 256 15.09 -1.98 4.65
N PRO A 257 14.65 -0.71 4.46
CA PRO A 257 15.16 0.12 3.38
C PRO A 257 16.66 0.39 3.48
N TRP A 258 17.19 0.62 4.68
CA TRP A 258 18.63 0.78 4.88
C TRP A 258 19.41 -0.51 4.63
N LEU A 259 18.82 -1.66 4.92
CA LEU A 259 19.38 -2.95 4.56
C LEU A 259 19.47 -3.10 3.04
N GLU A 260 18.38 -2.79 2.32
CA GLU A 260 18.35 -2.81 0.85
C GLU A 260 19.41 -1.87 0.24
N PHE A 261 19.49 -0.63 0.75
CA PHE A 261 20.44 0.38 0.28
C PHE A 261 21.90 -0.06 0.46
N ILE A 262 22.29 -0.52 1.65
CA ILE A 262 23.66 -0.97 1.94
C ILE A 262 24.03 -2.16 1.06
N ILE A 263 23.11 -3.12 0.89
CA ILE A 263 23.33 -4.27 0.00
C ILE A 263 23.57 -3.79 -1.43
N GLY A 264 22.76 -2.85 -1.91
CA GLY A 264 22.92 -2.27 -3.24
C GLY A 264 24.29 -1.60 -3.44
N VAL A 265 24.74 -0.81 -2.46
CA VAL A 265 26.07 -0.19 -2.45
C VAL A 265 27.19 -1.25 -2.45
N CYS A 266 27.09 -2.29 -1.60
CA CYS A 266 28.06 -3.37 -1.56
C CYS A 266 28.17 -4.13 -2.89
N LEU A 267 27.04 -4.38 -3.56
CA LEU A 267 26.99 -5.04 -4.88
C LEU A 267 27.68 -4.20 -5.96
N ILE A 268 27.46 -2.88 -5.97
CA ILE A 268 28.10 -1.96 -6.93
C ILE A 268 29.61 -1.86 -6.68
N LEU A 269 30.01 -1.64 -5.43
CA LEU A 269 31.41 -1.50 -5.05
C LEU A 269 32.18 -2.83 -5.11
N GLY A 270 31.49 -3.96 -5.14
CA GLY A 270 32.12 -5.28 -5.16
C GLY A 270 32.64 -5.75 -3.80
N VAL A 271 32.12 -5.20 -2.71
CA VAL A 271 32.52 -5.53 -1.33
C VAL A 271 31.57 -6.58 -0.77
N VAL A 272 32.08 -7.57 -0.02
CA VAL A 272 31.29 -8.63 0.64
C VAL A 272 30.22 -9.31 -0.24
N LEU A 273 30.53 -9.53 -1.53
CA LEU A 273 29.59 -10.00 -2.56
C LEU A 273 28.80 -11.27 -2.18
N ASP A 274 29.45 -12.25 -1.55
CA ASP A 274 28.80 -13.51 -1.17
C ASP A 274 27.73 -13.31 -0.09
N THR A 275 27.99 -12.35 0.82
CA THR A 275 27.05 -11.93 1.86
C THR A 275 25.90 -11.15 1.25
N SER A 276 26.20 -10.11 0.46
CA SER A 276 25.18 -9.29 -0.20
C SER A 276 24.23 -10.13 -1.05
N ALA A 277 24.76 -11.01 -1.91
CA ALA A 277 23.94 -11.88 -2.75
C ALA A 277 23.09 -12.86 -1.93
N THR A 278 23.59 -13.39 -0.81
CA THR A 278 22.83 -14.30 0.05
C THR A 278 21.68 -13.58 0.76
N ILE A 279 21.94 -12.39 1.30
CA ILE A 279 20.88 -11.59 1.94
C ILE A 279 19.85 -11.15 0.89
N SER A 280 20.26 -10.73 -0.31
CA SER A 280 19.34 -10.39 -1.41
C SER A 280 18.40 -11.56 -1.74
N ILE A 281 18.94 -12.78 -1.89
CA ILE A 281 18.11 -13.97 -2.17
C ILE A 281 17.10 -14.20 -1.04
N SER A 282 17.55 -14.18 0.21
CA SER A 282 16.68 -14.39 1.37
C SER A 282 15.58 -13.33 1.46
N LEU A 283 15.92 -12.06 1.21
CA LEU A 283 14.97 -10.95 1.28
C LEU A 283 13.95 -11.00 0.13
N LEU A 284 14.39 -11.24 -1.10
CA LEU A 284 13.49 -11.34 -2.26
C LEU A 284 12.53 -12.54 -2.13
N LEU A 285 13.00 -13.67 -1.59
CA LEU A 285 12.12 -14.80 -1.29
C LEU A 285 11.07 -14.43 -0.23
N LEU A 286 11.45 -13.69 0.81
CA LEU A 286 10.48 -13.21 1.81
C LEU A 286 9.41 -12.32 1.16
N PHE A 287 9.81 -11.36 0.32
CA PHE A 287 8.86 -10.49 -0.39
C PHE A 287 7.94 -11.25 -1.33
N ILE A 288 8.47 -12.19 -2.13
CA ILE A 288 7.65 -13.05 -2.98
C ILE A 288 6.64 -13.82 -2.13
N LEU A 289 7.04 -14.36 -0.98
CA LEU A 289 6.12 -15.08 -0.08
C LEU A 289 5.03 -14.14 0.46
N MET A 290 5.37 -12.92 0.88
CA MET A 290 4.38 -11.95 1.36
C MET A 290 3.38 -11.57 0.26
N ILE A 291 3.86 -11.18 -0.93
CA ILE A 291 3.01 -10.76 -2.05
C ILE A 291 2.16 -11.95 -2.53
N SER A 292 2.73 -13.15 -2.62
CA SER A 292 2.00 -14.35 -3.04
C SER A 292 0.88 -14.71 -2.07
N GLN A 293 1.11 -14.62 -0.76
CA GLN A 293 0.07 -14.86 0.24
C GLN A 293 -1.05 -13.82 0.14
N ALA A 294 -0.71 -12.54 -0.11
CA ALA A 294 -1.69 -11.48 -0.31
C ALA A 294 -2.55 -11.71 -1.56
N LEU A 295 -1.92 -12.10 -2.68
CA LEU A 295 -2.60 -12.46 -3.93
C LEU A 295 -3.58 -13.63 -3.74
N LEU A 296 -3.16 -14.67 -3.02
CA LEU A 296 -4.02 -15.84 -2.76
C LEU A 296 -5.22 -15.53 -1.86
N ARG A 297 -5.11 -14.51 -0.99
CA ARG A 297 -6.21 -14.01 -0.15
C ARG A 297 -7.13 -13.04 -0.90
N GLY A 298 -6.82 -12.72 -2.16
CA GLY A 298 -7.60 -11.78 -2.97
C GLY A 298 -7.48 -10.32 -2.52
N LYS A 299 -6.55 -9.99 -1.61
CA LYS A 299 -6.37 -8.64 -1.08
C LYS A 299 -5.80 -7.72 -2.15
N SER A 300 -6.55 -6.70 -2.53
CA SER A 300 -6.03 -5.52 -3.24
C SER A 300 -5.13 -4.75 -2.26
N ILE A 301 -3.90 -4.47 -2.67
CA ILE A 301 -2.99 -3.61 -1.91
C ILE A 301 -3.56 -2.19 -2.00
N ASP A 302 -4.19 -1.75 -0.90
CA ASP A 302 -4.38 -0.36 -0.43
C ASP A 302 -5.53 -0.34 0.61
N CYS A 303 -5.35 -0.97 1.77
CA CYS A 303 -6.23 -0.71 2.92
C CYS A 303 -5.83 0.64 3.53
N GLY A 304 -6.26 1.68 2.82
CA GLY A 304 -6.06 3.09 3.11
C GLY A 304 -6.69 4.00 2.07
N CYS A 305 -7.63 3.48 1.27
CA CYS A 305 -8.56 4.20 0.40
C CYS A 305 -9.45 3.13 -0.25
N LEU A 306 -10.30 2.44 0.53
CA LEU A 306 -10.99 1.21 0.09
C LEU A 306 -11.88 1.39 -1.14
N LEU A 307 -12.06 2.62 -1.63
CA LEU A 307 -13.19 2.98 -2.47
C LEU A 307 -12.79 3.97 -3.59
N SER A 308 -11.48 4.21 -3.81
CA SER A 308 -10.98 4.81 -5.05
C SER A 308 -10.88 3.80 -6.22
N ASP A 309 -11.37 2.57 -6.03
CA ASP A 309 -11.03 1.39 -6.86
C ASP A 309 -12.25 0.67 -7.46
N ILE A 310 -13.42 1.32 -7.55
CA ILE A 310 -14.67 0.67 -7.98
C ILE A 310 -14.76 0.44 -9.51
N ASN A 311 -13.64 0.47 -10.22
CA ASN A 311 -13.57 -0.06 -11.58
C ASN A 311 -12.94 -1.46 -11.53
N ASP A 312 -13.64 -2.50 -11.98
CA ASP A 312 -13.10 -3.87 -12.14
C ASP A 312 -11.77 -3.89 -12.94
N LEU A 313 -11.57 -2.88 -13.81
CA LEU A 313 -10.31 -2.64 -14.51
C LEU A 313 -9.18 -2.22 -13.55
N SER A 314 -9.44 -1.42 -12.51
CA SER A 314 -8.42 -1.00 -11.54
C SER A 314 -7.96 -2.15 -10.64
N ALA A 315 -8.89 -2.94 -10.09
CA ALA A 315 -8.55 -4.10 -9.26
C ALA A 315 -7.77 -5.18 -10.04
N SER A 316 -8.16 -5.44 -11.29
CA SER A 316 -7.43 -6.34 -12.19
C SER A 316 -6.05 -5.80 -12.59
N ASN A 317 -5.91 -4.49 -12.83
CA ASN A 317 -4.62 -3.84 -13.07
C ASN A 317 -3.71 -3.91 -11.83
N LYS A 318 -4.23 -3.67 -10.61
CA LYS A 318 -3.46 -3.81 -9.36
C LYS A 318 -2.96 -5.24 -9.15
N ARG A 319 -3.81 -6.25 -9.42
CA ARG A 319 -3.38 -7.66 -9.42
C ARG A 319 -2.31 -7.95 -10.46
N MET A 320 -2.41 -7.35 -11.64
CA MET A 320 -1.38 -7.46 -12.68
C MET A 320 -0.05 -6.86 -12.19
N HIS A 321 -0.05 -5.67 -11.57
CA HIS A 321 1.16 -5.06 -11.02
C HIS A 321 1.79 -5.90 -9.90
N MET A 322 1.00 -6.54 -9.04
CA MET A 322 1.51 -7.49 -8.04
C MET A 322 2.21 -8.69 -8.69
N ILE A 323 1.63 -9.25 -9.76
CA ILE A 323 2.23 -10.36 -10.50
C ILE A 323 3.52 -9.91 -11.20
N GLN A 324 3.51 -8.74 -11.84
CA GLN A 324 4.70 -8.14 -12.45
C GLN A 324 5.81 -8.01 -11.41
N ARG A 325 5.48 -7.57 -10.18
CA ARG A 325 6.45 -7.46 -9.10
C ARG A 325 7.09 -8.79 -8.74
N ILE A 326 6.30 -9.85 -8.63
CA ILE A 326 6.81 -11.20 -8.38
C ILE A 326 7.76 -11.66 -9.50
N ILE A 327 7.41 -11.39 -10.76
CA ILE A 327 8.25 -11.73 -11.91
C ILE A 327 9.59 -10.96 -11.85
N GLN A 328 9.55 -9.67 -11.53
CA GLN A 328 10.76 -8.85 -11.33
C GLN A 328 11.64 -9.42 -10.21
N ASP A 329 11.07 -9.78 -9.06
CA ASP A 329 11.81 -10.35 -7.94
C ASP A 329 12.45 -11.70 -8.30
N ILE A 330 11.80 -12.53 -9.13
CA ILE A 330 12.39 -13.77 -9.67
C ILE A 330 13.61 -13.45 -10.55
N CYS A 331 13.52 -12.43 -11.42
CA CYS A 331 14.67 -11.99 -12.22
C CYS A 331 15.82 -11.48 -11.33
N PHE A 332 15.50 -10.75 -10.26
CA PHE A 332 16.51 -10.27 -9.31
C PHE A 332 17.18 -11.41 -8.53
N ILE A 333 16.43 -12.45 -8.16
CA ILE A 333 17.00 -13.68 -7.59
C ILE A 333 17.96 -14.33 -8.58
N ALA A 334 17.62 -14.39 -9.88
CA ALA A 334 18.51 -14.94 -10.90
C ALA A 334 19.83 -14.13 -10.97
N TYR A 335 19.79 -12.80 -10.93
CA TYR A 335 21.01 -11.98 -10.85
C TYR A 335 21.81 -12.27 -9.59
N ALA A 336 21.16 -12.37 -8.43
CA ALA A 336 21.84 -12.68 -7.17
C ALA A 336 22.51 -14.07 -7.20
N ILE A 337 21.87 -15.07 -7.83
CA ILE A 337 22.42 -16.41 -8.05
C ILE A 337 23.65 -16.33 -8.96
N ILE A 338 23.60 -15.58 -10.07
CA ILE A 338 24.75 -15.37 -10.97
C ILE A 338 25.93 -14.75 -10.19
N VAL A 339 25.68 -13.74 -9.35
CA VAL A 339 26.72 -13.10 -8.53
C VAL A 339 27.30 -14.06 -7.50
N LYS A 340 26.45 -14.86 -6.85
CA LYS A 340 26.85 -15.87 -5.86
C LYS A 340 27.71 -16.96 -6.48
N TYR A 341 27.34 -17.45 -7.65
CA TYR A 341 28.06 -18.49 -8.38
C TYR A 341 28.97 -17.95 -9.49
N ARG A 342 29.47 -16.72 -9.35
CA ARG A 342 30.33 -16.03 -10.33
C ARG A 342 31.58 -16.82 -10.74
N ALA A 343 32.05 -17.75 -9.89
CA ALA A 343 33.22 -18.58 -10.17
C ALA A 343 33.05 -19.44 -11.44
N ILE A 344 31.81 -19.81 -11.79
CA ILE A 344 31.48 -20.58 -13.01
C ILE A 344 31.81 -19.79 -14.29
N PHE A 345 31.82 -18.46 -14.22
CA PHE A 345 32.00 -17.57 -15.36
C PHE A 345 33.45 -17.06 -15.51
N ARG A 346 34.39 -17.59 -14.71
CA ARG A 346 35.82 -17.24 -14.84
C ARG A 346 36.37 -17.70 -16.19
N ARG A 347 37.37 -16.98 -16.70
CA ARG A 347 38.10 -17.41 -17.91
C ARG A 347 38.73 -18.77 -17.63
N VAL A 348 38.72 -19.63 -18.64
CA VAL A 348 39.35 -20.97 -18.63
C VAL A 348 40.89 -20.91 -18.47
N ASN A 349 41.49 -19.71 -18.43
CA ASN A 349 42.94 -19.50 -18.44
C ASN A 349 43.52 -18.85 -17.15
N ASP A 350 42.77 -18.81 -16.03
CA ASP A 350 43.29 -18.34 -14.73
C ASP A 350 43.58 -19.50 -13.77
#